data_AF-A0A5K7ZRC4-F1
#
_entry.id   AF-A0A5K7ZRC4-F1
#
_cell.length_a   1.000
_cell.length_b   1.000
_cell.length_c   1.000
_cell.angle_alpha   90.00
_cell.angle_beta   90.00
_cell.angle_gamma   90.00
#
_symmetry.space_group_name_H-M   'P 1'
#
loop_
_entity.id
_entity.type
_entity.pdbx_description
1 polymer ?
#
loop_
_entity_poly.entity_id
_entity_poly.type
_entity_poly.pdbx_seq_one_letter_code
_entity_poly.pdbx_strand_id
1 'polypeptide(L)'
;MAKNRLTQLEDIIAANQHRFHQTGKALKQIRDNQLFRDLLFDSFDVYVKQRWDMARSQAYRLIKAANVIDNLSPIGDGILPENEYQARVLARFTKEAQRNIWRAFIASGMALTAKNIRKLAHHAPKNKPVKKANAPMVDIISADYKAAVMAMLEQIRSAQNDDWQTTSRQAALFWLKVMKEKVIRHEKQ
;
A
#
# COMPACT_ATOMS: atom_id res chain seq x y z
N MET A 1 -32.78 15.54 6.12
CA MET A 1 -32.26 14.18 6.42
C MET A 1 -30.78 14.16 6.10
N ALA A 2 -29.93 13.66 7.00
CA ALA A 2 -28.50 13.52 6.72
C ALA A 2 -28.29 12.55 5.55
N LYS A 3 -27.52 12.93 4.53
CA LYS A 3 -27.16 12.01 3.44
C LYS A 3 -26.33 10.85 4.02
N ASN A 4 -26.80 9.61 3.82
CA ASN A 4 -26.01 8.41 4.13
C ASN A 4 -24.69 8.46 3.32
N ARG A 5 -23.62 7.87 3.87
CA ARG A 5 -22.28 7.82 3.28
C ARG A 5 -22.29 7.35 1.83
N LEU A 6 -23.12 6.35 1.49
CA LEU A 6 -23.26 5.89 0.11
C LEU A 6 -23.63 7.04 -0.82
N THR A 7 -24.70 7.78 -0.53
CA THR A 7 -25.18 8.90 -1.34
C THR A 7 -24.10 9.95 -1.55
N GLN A 8 -23.31 10.27 -0.52
CA GLN A 8 -22.20 11.22 -0.65
C GLN A 8 -21.13 10.71 -1.63
N LEU A 9 -20.81 9.41 -1.60
CA LEU A 9 -19.84 8.80 -2.50
C LEU A 9 -20.38 8.72 -3.93
N GLU A 10 -21.68 8.47 -4.10
CA GLU A 10 -22.34 8.52 -5.40
C GLU A 10 -22.33 9.94 -5.99
N ASP A 11 -22.60 10.97 -5.18
CA ASP A 11 -22.50 12.37 -5.60
C ASP A 11 -21.07 12.71 -6.07
N ILE A 12 -20.05 12.20 -5.37
CA ILE A 12 -18.65 12.36 -5.79
C ILE A 12 -18.41 11.69 -7.14
N ILE A 13 -18.88 10.47 -7.37
CA ILE A 13 -18.71 9.76 -8.64
C ILE A 13 -19.41 10.52 -9.78
N ALA A 14 -20.64 10.99 -9.55
CA ALA A 14 -21.41 11.74 -10.54
C ALA A 14 -20.73 13.08 -10.90
N ALA A 15 -20.21 13.82 -9.91
CA ALA A 15 -19.54 15.09 -10.12
C ALA A 15 -18.12 14.97 -10.72
N ASN A 16 -17.49 13.79 -10.65
CA ASN A 16 -16.08 13.59 -10.99
C ASN A 16 -15.84 12.55 -12.09
N GLN A 17 -16.79 12.38 -13.02
CA GLN A 17 -16.65 11.38 -14.09
C GLN A 17 -15.33 11.52 -14.89
N HIS A 18 -14.82 12.74 -15.07
CA HIS A 18 -13.54 13.01 -15.73
C HIS A 18 -12.32 13.00 -14.79
N ARG A 19 -12.53 13.00 -13.46
CA ARG A 19 -11.44 12.99 -12.47
C ARG A 19 -11.30 11.60 -11.85
N PHE A 20 -10.46 10.79 -12.48
CA PHE A 20 -10.31 9.36 -12.16
C PHE A 20 -9.90 9.09 -10.70
N HIS A 21 -9.15 10.00 -10.06
CA HIS A 21 -8.66 9.82 -8.69
C HIS A 21 -9.80 9.86 -7.68
N GLN A 22 -10.65 10.89 -7.72
CA GLN A 22 -11.81 11.05 -6.85
C GLN A 22 -12.80 9.90 -7.06
N THR A 23 -13.12 9.59 -8.32
CA THR A 23 -14.01 8.48 -8.68
C THR A 23 -13.46 7.15 -8.19
N GLY A 24 -12.17 6.88 -8.40
CA GLY A 24 -11.51 5.67 -7.92
C GLY A 24 -11.50 5.54 -6.39
N LYS A 25 -11.31 6.64 -5.66
CA LYS A 25 -11.40 6.65 -4.18
C LYS A 25 -12.82 6.38 -3.69
N ALA A 26 -13.83 6.97 -4.33
CA ALA A 26 -15.22 6.75 -3.98
C ALA A 26 -15.64 5.30 -4.23
N LEU A 27 -15.35 4.78 -5.43
CA LEU A 27 -15.58 3.38 -5.79
C LEU A 27 -14.89 2.40 -4.82
N LYS A 28 -13.66 2.71 -4.41
CA LYS A 28 -12.92 1.92 -3.43
C LYS A 28 -13.66 1.87 -2.09
N GLN A 29 -14.11 3.00 -1.57
CA GLN A 29 -14.82 3.06 -0.30
C GLN A 29 -16.17 2.32 -0.36
N ILE A 30 -16.93 2.47 -1.44
CA ILE A 30 -18.17 1.72 -1.64
C ILE A 30 -17.91 0.22 -1.63
N ARG A 31 -16.86 -0.24 -2.32
CA ARG A 31 -16.49 -1.66 -2.38
C ARG A 31 -16.01 -2.20 -1.04
N ASP A 32 -15.02 -1.54 -0.44
CA ASP A 32 -14.30 -2.04 0.74
C ASP A 32 -15.23 -2.07 1.98
N ASN A 33 -16.17 -1.12 2.08
CA ASN A 33 -17.17 -1.08 3.14
C ASN A 33 -18.49 -1.76 2.75
N GLN A 34 -18.56 -2.38 1.58
CA GLN A 34 -19.76 -3.05 1.04
C GLN A 34 -21.04 -2.19 1.03
N LEU A 35 -20.93 -0.87 0.86
CA LEU A 35 -22.07 0.06 0.95
C LEU A 35 -23.13 -0.19 -0.12
N PHE A 36 -22.78 -0.87 -1.21
CA PHE A 36 -23.74 -1.29 -2.24
C PHE A 36 -24.82 -2.27 -1.70
N ARG A 37 -24.57 -2.92 -0.55
CA ARG A 37 -25.54 -3.78 0.12
C ARG A 37 -26.75 -3.02 0.66
N ASP A 38 -26.58 -1.73 1.00
CA ASP A 38 -27.68 -0.86 1.46
C ASP A 38 -28.78 -0.70 0.39
N LEU A 39 -28.42 -0.91 -0.88
CA LEU A 39 -29.33 -0.88 -2.04
C LEU A 39 -29.66 -2.29 -2.56
N LEU A 40 -29.43 -3.34 -1.76
CA LEU A 40 -29.75 -4.74 -2.07
C LEU A 40 -29.01 -5.32 -3.30
N PHE A 41 -27.82 -4.79 -3.63
CA PHE A 41 -26.99 -5.38 -4.69
C PHE A 41 -26.22 -6.61 -4.19
N ASP A 42 -26.20 -7.67 -5.00
CA ASP A 42 -25.53 -8.94 -4.66
C ASP A 42 -24.01 -8.87 -4.71
N SER A 43 -23.46 -7.95 -5.50
CA SER A 43 -22.03 -7.74 -5.62
C SER A 43 -21.70 -6.33 -6.07
N PHE A 44 -20.48 -5.90 -5.77
CA PHE A 44 -19.95 -4.64 -6.26
C PHE A 44 -19.98 -4.55 -7.80
N ASP A 45 -19.76 -5.68 -8.48
CA ASP A 45 -19.72 -5.74 -9.94
C ASP A 45 -21.09 -5.45 -10.56
N VAL A 46 -22.16 -6.00 -9.98
CA VAL A 46 -23.54 -5.71 -10.38
C VAL A 46 -23.88 -4.26 -10.08
N TYR A 47 -23.52 -3.77 -8.89
CA TYR A 47 -23.74 -2.38 -8.51
C TYR A 47 -23.12 -1.39 -9.50
N VAL A 48 -21.82 -1.53 -9.82
CA VAL A 48 -21.17 -0.57 -10.73
C VAL A 48 -21.71 -0.66 -12.15
N LYS A 49 -22.16 -1.83 -12.58
CA LYS A 49 -22.79 -1.99 -13.90
C LYS A 49 -24.18 -1.35 -13.94
N GLN A 50 -25.03 -1.59 -12.95
CA GLN A 50 -26.41 -1.07 -12.97
C GLN A 50 -26.48 0.42 -12.62
N ARG A 51 -25.64 0.90 -11.71
CA ARG A 51 -25.68 2.30 -11.24
C ARG A 51 -24.93 3.27 -12.14
N TRP A 52 -23.85 2.83 -12.77
CA TRP A 52 -22.90 3.69 -13.48
C TRP A 52 -22.58 3.24 -14.91
N ASP A 53 -23.21 2.17 -15.39
CA ASP A 53 -22.89 1.51 -16.67
C ASP A 53 -21.41 1.13 -16.84
N MET A 54 -20.67 0.99 -15.73
CA MET A 54 -19.25 0.68 -15.77
C MET A 54 -19.01 -0.82 -15.85
N ALA A 55 -18.12 -1.24 -16.74
CA ALA A 55 -17.62 -2.61 -16.71
C ALA A 55 -16.79 -2.85 -15.43
N ARG A 56 -16.89 -4.05 -14.85
CA ARG A 56 -16.06 -4.49 -13.71
C ARG A 56 -14.59 -4.11 -13.89
N SER A 57 -14.01 -4.42 -15.04
CA SER A 57 -12.59 -4.16 -15.30
C SER A 57 -12.23 -2.66 -15.23
N GLN A 58 -13.13 -1.77 -15.63
CA GLN A 58 -12.96 -0.32 -15.55
C GLN A 58 -13.00 0.16 -14.09
N ALA A 59 -13.99 -0.26 -13.32
CA ALA A 59 -14.11 0.13 -11.91
C ALA A 59 -12.86 -0.25 -11.10
N TYR A 60 -12.36 -1.49 -11.27
CA TYR A 60 -11.14 -1.93 -10.59
C TYR A 60 -9.87 -1.23 -11.08
N ARG A 61 -9.81 -0.82 -12.36
CA ARG A 61 -8.70 -0.01 -12.89
C ARG A 61 -8.67 1.37 -12.24
N LEU A 62 -9.82 2.04 -12.13
CA LEU A 62 -9.95 3.33 -11.44
C LEU A 62 -9.51 3.24 -9.97
N ILE A 63 -9.96 2.20 -9.26
CA ILE A 63 -9.55 1.96 -7.86
C ILE A 63 -8.03 1.75 -7.77
N LYS A 64 -7.45 0.94 -8.66
CA LYS A 64 -6.00 0.69 -8.68
C LYS A 64 -5.21 1.97 -8.97
N ALA A 65 -5.63 2.76 -9.95
CA ALA A 65 -5.00 4.02 -10.29
C ALA A 65 -5.08 5.02 -9.13
N ALA A 66 -6.23 5.13 -8.45
CA ALA A 66 -6.38 5.98 -7.28
C ALA A 66 -5.44 5.57 -6.12
N ASN A 67 -5.29 4.26 -5.88
CA ASN A 67 -4.34 3.77 -4.87
C ASN A 67 -2.87 4.10 -5.22
N VAL A 68 -2.52 4.15 -6.51
CA VAL A 68 -1.19 4.60 -6.95
C VAL A 68 -1.01 6.08 -6.63
N ILE A 69 -1.98 6.93 -6.99
CA ILE A 69 -1.94 8.36 -6.65
C ILE A 69 -1.78 8.58 -5.15
N ASP A 70 -2.60 7.92 -4.32
CA ASP A 70 -2.52 8.05 -2.86
C ASP A 70 -1.15 7.61 -2.31
N ASN A 71 -0.52 6.60 -2.93
CA ASN A 71 0.82 6.14 -2.53
C ASN A 71 1.96 7.06 -3.00
N LEU A 72 1.76 7.81 -4.09
CA LEU A 72 2.74 8.76 -4.63
C LEU A 72 2.59 10.17 -4.04
N SER A 73 1.40 10.53 -3.55
CA SER A 73 1.09 11.85 -3.00
C SER A 73 2.06 12.35 -1.92
N PRO A 74 2.61 11.52 -1.01
CA PRO A 74 3.57 11.99 0.00
C PRO A 74 4.96 12.33 -0.55
N ILE A 75 5.24 12.03 -1.82
CA ILE A 75 6.58 12.17 -2.44
C ILE A 75 6.55 13.07 -3.66
N GLY A 76 5.42 13.16 -4.36
CA GLY A 76 5.31 14.04 -5.52
C GLY A 76 5.40 15.49 -5.08
N ASP A 77 6.50 16.16 -5.42
CA ASP A 77 6.70 17.62 -5.30
C ASP A 77 5.75 18.40 -6.25
N GLY A 78 4.45 18.10 -6.18
CA GLY A 78 3.41 18.58 -7.10
C GLY A 78 3.24 17.77 -8.39
N ILE A 79 4.19 16.89 -8.74
CA ILE A 79 4.12 16.09 -9.99
C ILE A 79 3.57 14.69 -9.71
N LEU A 80 2.33 14.46 -10.14
CA LEU A 80 1.61 13.19 -10.06
C LEU A 80 1.14 12.74 -11.45
N PRO A 81 0.83 11.45 -11.65
CA PRO A 81 0.15 11.02 -12.87
C PRO A 81 -1.16 11.80 -13.06
N GLU A 82 -1.32 12.40 -14.23
CA GLU A 82 -2.45 13.24 -14.62
C GLU A 82 -3.69 12.44 -15.00
N ASN A 83 -3.50 11.19 -15.44
CA ASN A 83 -4.58 10.31 -15.88
C ASN A 83 -4.43 8.86 -15.40
N GLU A 84 -5.54 8.12 -15.46
CA GLU A 84 -5.62 6.70 -15.10
C GLU A 84 -4.56 5.87 -15.82
N TYR A 85 -4.34 6.16 -17.10
CA TYR A 85 -3.45 5.36 -17.94
C TYR A 85 -1.99 5.45 -17.48
N GLN A 86 -1.52 6.65 -17.13
CA GLN A 86 -0.20 6.88 -16.53
C GLN A 86 -0.09 6.18 -15.16
N ALA A 87 -1.05 6.40 -14.26
CA ALA A 87 -1.04 5.80 -12.91
C ALA A 87 -1.05 4.26 -12.97
N ARG A 88 -1.83 3.68 -13.90
CA ARG A 88 -1.97 2.23 -14.04
C ARG A 88 -0.68 1.53 -14.46
N VAL A 89 0.27 2.23 -15.10
CA VAL A 89 1.60 1.66 -15.39
C VAL A 89 2.25 1.13 -14.11
N LEU A 90 2.08 1.87 -13.02
CA LEU A 90 2.70 1.59 -11.72
C LEU A 90 1.87 0.62 -10.86
N ALA A 91 0.59 0.42 -11.16
CA ALA A 91 -0.33 -0.38 -10.35
C ALA A 91 0.07 -1.87 -10.19
N ARG A 92 0.99 -2.37 -11.02
CA ARG A 92 1.51 -3.75 -10.95
C ARG A 92 2.66 -3.93 -9.96
N PHE A 93 3.27 -2.84 -9.50
CA PHE A 93 4.43 -2.85 -8.62
C PHE A 93 4.01 -2.73 -7.14
N THR A 94 4.90 -3.13 -6.23
CA THR A 94 4.70 -2.91 -4.79
C THR A 94 4.67 -1.42 -4.47
N LYS A 95 4.03 -1.03 -3.35
CA LYS A 95 3.94 0.39 -2.95
C LYS A 95 5.31 1.08 -2.91
N GLU A 96 6.32 0.38 -2.41
CA GLU A 96 7.69 0.90 -2.36
C GLU A 96 8.31 1.04 -3.75
N ALA A 97 8.20 0.01 -4.59
CA ALA A 97 8.71 0.06 -5.96
C ALA A 97 8.02 1.16 -6.78
N GLN A 98 6.71 1.38 -6.60
CA GLN A 98 6.00 2.50 -7.22
C GLN A 98 6.65 3.85 -6.87
N ARG A 99 6.96 4.08 -5.59
CA ARG A 99 7.59 5.32 -5.11
C ARG A 99 9.01 5.47 -5.64
N ASN A 100 9.79 4.41 -5.64
CA ASN A 100 11.16 4.44 -6.15
C ASN A 100 11.20 4.69 -7.67
N ILE A 101 10.35 4.00 -8.43
CA ILE A 101 10.20 4.22 -9.88
C ILE A 101 9.74 5.66 -10.14
N TRP A 102 8.80 6.19 -9.35
CA TRP A 102 8.30 7.56 -9.53
C TRP A 102 9.36 8.63 -9.24
N ARG A 103 10.15 8.47 -8.17
CA ARG A 103 11.30 9.36 -7.89
C ARG A 103 12.31 9.35 -9.02
N ALA A 104 12.67 8.16 -9.50
CA ALA A 104 13.58 8.02 -10.63
C ALA A 104 12.99 8.67 -11.91
N PHE A 105 11.67 8.60 -12.09
CA PHE A 105 10.99 9.23 -13.22
C PHE A 105 11.06 10.76 -13.15
N ILE A 106 10.72 11.35 -12.01
CA ILE A 106 10.83 12.80 -11.78
C ILE A 106 12.27 13.26 -12.01
N ALA A 107 13.25 12.56 -11.43
CA ALA A 107 14.68 12.88 -11.58
C ALA A 107 15.18 12.77 -13.03
N SER A 108 14.55 11.94 -13.87
CA SER A 108 14.95 11.77 -15.27
C SER A 108 14.58 12.95 -16.18
N GLY A 109 13.69 13.85 -15.73
CA GLY A 109 13.21 14.98 -16.53
C GLY A 109 12.43 14.59 -17.80
N MET A 110 12.07 13.30 -17.97
CA MET A 110 11.31 12.85 -19.13
C MET A 110 9.90 13.43 -19.13
N ALA A 111 9.36 13.71 -20.32
CA ALA A 111 7.97 14.12 -20.48
C ALA A 111 7.00 13.11 -19.84
N LEU A 112 5.99 13.61 -19.12
CA LEU A 112 4.99 12.84 -18.37
C LEU A 112 4.06 12.04 -19.29
N THR A 113 4.57 10.94 -19.84
CA THR A 113 3.80 10.03 -20.70
C THR A 113 3.86 8.62 -20.14
N ALA A 114 2.77 7.88 -20.31
CA ALA A 114 2.73 6.48 -19.88
C ALA A 114 3.75 5.59 -20.61
N LYS A 115 4.17 5.97 -21.83
CA LYS A 115 5.26 5.30 -22.55
C LYS A 115 6.59 5.48 -21.82
N ASN A 116 6.91 6.70 -21.40
CA ASN A 116 8.15 7.00 -20.68
C ASN A 116 8.17 6.39 -19.29
N ILE A 117 7.06 6.47 -18.54
CA ILE A 117 6.92 5.81 -17.22
C ILE A 117 7.14 4.30 -17.39
N ARG A 118 6.58 3.69 -18.43
CA ARG A 118 6.75 2.26 -18.71
C ARG A 118 8.18 1.91 -19.06
N LYS A 119 8.84 2.70 -19.92
CA LYS A 119 10.25 2.53 -20.28
C LYS A 119 11.12 2.50 -19.02
N LEU A 120 10.94 3.46 -18.12
CA LEU A 120 11.69 3.50 -16.87
C LEU A 120 11.36 2.32 -15.93
N ALA A 121 10.06 2.00 -15.80
CA ALA A 121 9.61 0.89 -14.97
C ALA A 121 10.10 -0.49 -15.44
N HIS A 122 10.47 -0.63 -16.73
CA HIS A 122 11.11 -1.84 -17.26
C HIS A 122 12.59 -1.98 -16.85
N HIS A 123 13.30 -0.86 -16.65
CA HIS A 123 14.70 -0.84 -16.24
C HIS A 123 14.88 -0.85 -14.72
N ALA A 124 13.84 -0.50 -13.96
CA ALA A 124 13.84 -0.71 -12.52
C ALA A 124 14.03 -2.21 -12.21
N PRO A 125 14.86 -2.57 -11.21
CA PRO A 125 15.05 -3.96 -10.84
C PRO A 125 13.67 -4.58 -10.63
N LYS A 126 13.38 -5.67 -11.35
CA LYS A 126 12.16 -6.44 -11.17
C LYS A 126 12.21 -7.04 -9.77
N ASN A 127 11.85 -6.27 -8.75
CA ASN A 127 11.21 -6.84 -7.59
C ASN A 127 9.91 -7.41 -8.14
N LYS A 128 10.01 -8.65 -8.64
CA LYS A 128 8.88 -9.47 -9.03
C LYS A 128 7.85 -9.27 -7.92
N PRO A 129 6.56 -9.08 -8.25
CA PRO A 129 5.56 -9.15 -7.20
C PRO A 129 5.84 -10.47 -6.49
N VAL A 130 6.26 -10.42 -5.23
CA VAL A 130 6.25 -11.59 -4.39
C VAL A 130 4.79 -11.97 -4.44
N LYS A 131 4.48 -13.01 -5.22
CA LYS A 131 3.19 -13.65 -5.18
C LYS A 131 2.93 -13.81 -3.70
N LYS A 132 1.78 -13.35 -3.22
CA LYS A 132 1.26 -13.74 -1.92
C LYS A 132 1.06 -15.26 -1.93
N ALA A 133 2.16 -16.02 -1.94
CA ALA A 133 2.22 -17.28 -1.26
C ALA A 133 2.26 -16.90 0.22
N ASN A 134 1.58 -17.68 1.04
CA ASN A 134 1.52 -17.53 2.48
C ASN A 134 2.94 -17.67 3.08
N ALA A 135 3.79 -16.66 2.91
CA ALA A 135 4.97 -16.50 3.73
C ALA A 135 4.44 -16.19 5.14
N PRO A 136 4.77 -16.99 6.15
CA PRO A 136 4.34 -16.71 7.51
C PRO A 136 4.74 -15.27 7.86
N MET A 137 3.87 -14.54 8.56
CA MET A 137 3.97 -13.09 8.79
C MET A 137 5.34 -12.62 9.33
N VAL A 138 6.13 -13.56 9.88
CA VAL A 138 7.54 -13.43 10.29
C VAL A 138 8.53 -13.11 9.18
N ASP A 139 8.21 -13.35 7.90
CA ASP A 139 9.11 -13.07 6.77
C ASP A 139 9.05 -11.62 6.28
N ILE A 140 8.13 -10.81 6.83
CA ILE A 140 7.99 -9.39 6.51
C ILE A 140 8.78 -8.58 7.56
N ILE A 141 10.07 -8.39 7.30
CA ILE A 141 10.98 -7.65 8.18
C ILE A 141 11.74 -6.59 7.36
N SER A 142 11.80 -5.34 7.85
CA SER A 142 12.62 -4.31 7.18
C SER A 142 14.10 -4.65 7.30
N ALA A 143 14.93 -4.18 6.36
CA ALA A 143 16.37 -4.42 6.40
C ALA A 143 17.00 -3.91 7.70
N ASP A 144 16.60 -2.72 8.15
CA ASP A 144 17.10 -2.10 9.38
C ASP A 144 16.67 -2.87 10.63
N TYR A 145 15.41 -3.32 10.69
CA TYR A 145 14.93 -4.11 11.82
C TYR A 145 15.60 -5.49 11.86
N LYS A 146 15.83 -6.11 10.69
CA LYS A 146 16.60 -7.35 10.57
C LYS A 146 18.03 -7.17 11.05
N ALA A 147 18.70 -6.09 10.67
CA ALA A 147 20.06 -5.78 11.14
C ALA A 147 20.11 -5.63 12.67
N ALA A 148 19.16 -4.91 13.26
CA ALA A 148 19.06 -4.76 14.72
C ALA A 148 18.82 -6.10 15.44
N VAL A 149 17.94 -6.96 14.91
CA VAL A 149 17.70 -8.31 15.46
C VAL A 149 18.98 -9.16 15.39
N MET A 150 19.69 -9.12 14.27
CA MET A 150 20.96 -9.86 14.11
C MET A 150 22.03 -9.37 15.09
N ALA A 151 22.14 -8.04 15.30
CA ALA A 151 23.04 -7.48 16.29
C ALA A 151 22.69 -7.93 17.72
N MET A 152 21.41 -7.99 18.07
CA MET A 152 20.96 -8.49 19.37
C MET A 152 21.28 -9.99 19.56
N LEU A 153 21.09 -10.81 18.52
CA LEU A 153 21.48 -12.23 18.55
C LEU A 153 22.98 -12.41 18.74
N GLU A 154 23.80 -11.52 18.15
CA GLU A 154 25.25 -11.51 18.38
C GLU A 154 25.60 -11.23 19.84
N GLN A 155 24.94 -10.26 20.47
CA GLN A 155 25.15 -9.97 21.89
C GLN A 155 24.75 -11.15 22.78
N ILE A 156 23.67 -11.86 22.45
CA ILE A 156 23.28 -13.08 23.16
C ILE A 156 24.35 -14.17 23.02
N ARG A 157 24.91 -14.35 21.81
CA ARG A 157 26.00 -15.31 21.58
C ARG A 157 27.26 -14.94 22.36
N SER A 158 27.62 -13.65 22.37
CA SER A 158 28.74 -13.16 23.17
C SER A 158 28.53 -13.41 24.66
N ALA A 159 27.32 -13.16 25.18
CA ALA A 159 26.98 -13.42 26.58
C ALA A 159 26.99 -14.92 26.93
N GLN A 160 26.63 -15.79 25.99
CA GLN A 160 26.76 -17.25 26.15
C GLN A 160 28.22 -17.69 26.22
N ASN A 161 29.08 -17.14 25.35
CA ASN A 161 30.51 -17.46 25.33
C ASN A 161 31.25 -16.93 26.57
N ASP A 162 30.72 -15.90 27.21
CA ASP A 162 31.22 -15.33 28.46
C ASP A 162 30.52 -15.94 29.70
N ASP A 163 29.87 -17.11 29.56
CA ASP A 163 29.16 -17.79 30.65
C ASP A 163 28.21 -16.90 31.47
N TRP A 164 27.60 -15.90 30.82
CA TRP A 164 26.72 -14.90 31.40
C TRP A 164 27.34 -14.04 32.52
N GLN A 165 28.66 -13.86 32.52
CA GLN A 165 29.37 -13.06 33.52
C GLN A 165 29.12 -11.56 33.32
N THR A 166 29.30 -11.04 32.11
CA THR A 166 29.12 -9.60 31.81
C THR A 166 27.65 -9.21 31.68
N THR A 167 26.84 -10.05 31.03
CA THR A 167 25.39 -9.87 30.94
C THR A 167 24.72 -11.06 31.61
N SER A 168 24.08 -10.84 32.75
CA SER A 168 23.42 -11.93 33.45
C SER A 168 22.22 -12.47 32.66
N ARG A 169 21.98 -13.77 32.78
CA ARG A 169 20.85 -14.44 32.12
C ARG A 169 19.51 -13.81 32.49
N GLN A 170 19.36 -13.37 33.75
CA GLN A 170 18.16 -12.69 34.23
C GLN A 170 17.94 -11.33 33.55
N ALA A 171 19.00 -10.54 33.36
CA ALA A 171 18.92 -9.27 32.65
C ALA A 171 18.50 -9.45 31.18
N ALA A 172 19.08 -10.43 30.49
CA ALA A 172 18.72 -10.73 29.09
C ALA A 172 17.24 -11.14 28.96
N LEU A 173 16.74 -11.99 29.85
CA LEU A 173 15.33 -12.40 29.88
C LEU A 173 14.39 -11.24 30.21
N PHE A 174 14.78 -10.35 31.14
CA PHE A 174 14.01 -9.16 31.47
C PHE A 174 13.86 -8.24 30.26
N TRP A 175 14.96 -7.92 29.56
CA TRP A 175 14.91 -7.04 28.38
C TRP A 175 14.17 -7.69 27.20
N LEU A 176 14.23 -9.01 27.05
CA LEU A 176 13.40 -9.74 26.08
C LEU A 176 11.91 -9.58 26.38
N LYS A 177 11.51 -9.65 27.65
CA LYS A 177 10.13 -9.39 28.09
C LYS A 177 9.72 -7.94 27.78
N VAL A 178 10.57 -6.96 28.07
CA VAL A 178 10.32 -5.54 27.77
C VAL A 178 10.11 -5.32 26.26
N MET A 179 10.97 -5.90 25.42
CA MET A 179 10.82 -5.81 23.95
C MET A 179 9.49 -6.43 23.49
N LYS A 180 9.14 -7.62 23.99
CA LYS A 180 7.86 -8.28 23.67
C LYS A 180 6.66 -7.41 24.06
N GLU A 181 6.66 -6.83 25.26
CA GLU A 181 5.58 -5.95 25.71
C GLU A 181 5.43 -4.71 24.83
N LYS A 182 6.54 -4.10 24.42
CA LYS A 182 6.53 -2.93 23.55
C LYS A 182 5.99 -3.25 22.15
N VAL A 183 6.30 -4.44 21.62
CA VAL A 183 5.75 -4.91 20.34
C VAL A 183 4.23 -5.10 20.43
N ILE A 184 3.72 -5.68 21.52
CA ILE A 184 2.28 -5.96 21.70
C ILE A 184 1.46 -4.68 21.99
N ARG A 185 2.03 -3.68 22.68
CA ARG A 185 1.28 -2.49 23.11
C ARG A 185 0.73 -1.60 21.97
N HIS A 186 1.19 -1.75 20.73
CA HIS A 186 0.76 -0.91 19.60
C HIS A 186 -0.50 -1.40 18.85
N GLU A 187 -1.12 -2.51 19.24
CA GLU A 187 -2.33 -3.06 18.56
C GLU A 187 -3.67 -2.53 19.10
N LYS A 188 -3.69 -1.59 20.06
CA LYS A 188 -4.92 -1.01 20.63
C LYS A 188 -4.88 0.52 20.70
N GLN A 189 -5.01 1.20 19.55
CA GLN A 189 -5.57 2.55 19.42
C GLN A 189 -6.27 2.69 18.08
#